data_AF-A0A7S1YWB7-F1
#
_entry.id   AF-A0A7S1YWB7-F1
#
_cell.length_a   1.000
_cell.length_b   1.000
_cell.length_c   1.000
_cell.angle_alpha   90.00
_cell.angle_beta   90.00
_cell.angle_gamma   90.00
#
_symmetry.space_group_name_H-M   'P 1'
#
loop_
_entity.id
_entity.type
_entity.pdbx_description
1 polymer ?
#
loop_
_entity_poly.entity_id
_entity_poly.type
_entity_poly.pdbx_seq_one_letter_code
_entity_poly.pdbx_strand_id
1 'polypeptide(L)'
;MSDEILNLIKSVVGAGVLSLPAGIAAFGDAPSALLPSVVLITAIGTISAYMFSLIGRVCAMTGASSYAEAWEKTVGPGTAILPAASSTFSCLAANLAYGMILADTFKDLAGGIGLTLSRRNALFGVTALVLTPLCLLKDLSSLAPFSLLGIAGMAYTAAAMLAAYLGGNYAVPDGKFLADVAEDLRP
;
A
#
# COMPACT_ATOMS: atom_id res chain seq x y z
N MET A 1 -21.30 2.92 7.94
CA MET A 1 -20.21 2.19 7.24
C MET A 1 -19.54 1.36 8.30
N SER A 2 -19.50 0.04 8.15
CA SER A 2 -19.05 -0.86 9.21
C SER A 2 -17.50 -0.89 9.29
N ASP A 3 -16.94 -1.17 10.46
CA ASP A 3 -15.48 -1.11 10.71
C ASP A 3 -14.69 -2.05 9.77
N GLU A 4 -15.33 -3.14 9.32
CA GLU A 4 -14.79 -4.09 8.36
C GLU A 4 -14.57 -3.46 6.98
N ILE A 5 -15.43 -2.52 6.56
CA ILE A 5 -15.28 -1.80 5.28
C ILE A 5 -14.06 -0.89 5.36
N LEU A 6 -13.89 -0.16 6.46
CA LEU A 6 -12.73 0.72 6.65
C LEU A 6 -11.42 -0.09 6.72
N ASN A 7 -11.44 -1.23 7.39
CA ASN A 7 -10.30 -2.14 7.44
C ASN A 7 -9.98 -2.72 6.05
N LEU A 8 -11.00 -3.08 5.27
CA LEU A 8 -10.81 -3.54 3.89
C LEU A 8 -10.20 -2.44 3.01
N ILE A 9 -10.72 -1.21 3.08
CA ILE A 9 -10.17 -0.07 2.33
C ILE A 9 -8.71 0.16 2.71
N LYS A 10 -8.38 0.21 4.02
CA LYS A 10 -7.00 0.40 4.49
C LYS A 10 -6.08 -0.69 3.93
N SER A 11 -6.54 -1.94 3.92
CA SER A 11 -5.77 -3.07 3.41
C SER A 11 -5.54 -3.02 1.90
N VAL A 12 -6.48 -2.49 1.12
CA VAL A 12 -6.39 -2.42 -0.34
C VAL A 12 -5.55 -1.23 -0.80
N VAL A 13 -5.74 -0.05 -0.19
CA VAL A 13 -5.07 1.20 -0.60
C VAL A 13 -3.57 1.11 -0.29
N GLY A 14 -3.20 0.80 0.96
CA GLY A 14 -1.85 0.39 1.38
C GLY A 14 -0.64 1.13 0.79
N ALA A 15 0.51 0.45 0.76
CA ALA A 15 1.74 0.95 0.15
C ALA A 15 1.69 1.00 -1.40
N GLY A 16 0.79 0.24 -2.03
CA GLY A 16 0.73 0.13 -3.49
C GLY A 16 0.44 1.47 -4.19
N VAL A 17 -0.28 2.38 -3.52
CA VAL A 17 -0.54 3.73 -4.02
C VAL A 17 0.75 4.55 -4.16
N LEU A 18 1.77 4.29 -3.34
CA LEU A 18 3.06 4.99 -3.44
C LEU A 18 3.88 4.53 -4.65
N SER A 19 3.69 3.28 -5.11
CA SER A 19 4.34 2.75 -6.31
C SER A 19 3.59 3.06 -7.61
N LEU A 20 2.33 3.48 -7.53
CA LEU A 20 1.47 3.67 -8.70
C LEU A 20 1.99 4.77 -9.65
N PRO A 21 2.45 5.95 -9.18
CA PRO A 21 3.05 6.96 -10.06
C PRO A 21 4.28 6.44 -10.81
N ALA A 22 5.17 5.71 -10.12
CA ALA A 22 6.36 5.13 -10.74
C ALA A 22 6.01 4.07 -11.81
N GLY A 23 4.94 3.30 -11.60
CA GLY A 23 4.43 2.36 -12.59
C GLY A 23 3.83 3.04 -13.84
N ILE A 24 3.16 4.17 -13.67
CA ILE A 24 2.65 4.98 -14.80
C ILE A 24 3.80 5.61 -15.58
N ALA A 25 4.77 6.19 -14.87
CA ALA A 25 5.97 6.75 -15.49
C ALA A 25 6.74 5.71 -16.31
N ALA A 26 6.91 4.50 -15.77
CA ALA A 26 7.53 3.39 -16.52
C ALA A 26 6.74 2.95 -17.77
N PHE A 27 5.43 3.23 -17.83
CA PHE A 27 4.60 2.95 -19.00
C PHE A 27 4.71 4.05 -20.07
N GLY A 28 4.92 5.31 -19.66
CA GLY A 28 5.29 6.40 -20.56
C GLY A 28 5.15 7.79 -19.92
N ASP A 29 6.01 8.71 -20.35
CA ASP A 29 6.10 10.08 -19.80
C ASP A 29 5.20 11.10 -20.51
N ALA A 30 4.52 10.69 -21.59
CA ALA A 30 3.59 11.56 -22.31
C ALA A 30 2.25 11.67 -21.57
N PRO A 31 1.56 12.82 -21.57
CA PRO A 31 0.20 12.96 -21.02
C PRO A 31 -0.81 11.96 -21.59
N SER A 32 -0.57 11.47 -22.82
CA SER A 32 -1.36 10.42 -23.47
C SER A 32 -1.27 9.06 -22.78
N ALA A 33 -0.25 8.81 -21.95
CA ALA A 33 -0.10 7.58 -21.16
C ALA A 33 -1.09 7.51 -19.98
N LEU A 34 -1.65 8.64 -19.54
CA LEU A 34 -2.63 8.65 -18.44
C LEU A 34 -3.90 7.85 -18.78
N LEU A 35 -4.41 7.98 -20.00
CA LEU A 35 -5.62 7.27 -20.42
C LEU A 35 -5.46 5.73 -20.36
N PRO A 36 -4.46 5.11 -21.00
CA PRO A 36 -4.26 3.67 -20.91
C PRO A 36 -3.94 3.21 -19.48
N SER A 37 -3.20 4.00 -18.68
CA SER A 37 -2.97 3.68 -17.27
C SER A 37 -4.27 3.66 -16.45
N VAL A 38 -5.13 4.66 -16.59
CA VAL A 38 -6.43 4.71 -15.90
C VAL A 38 -7.32 3.54 -16.31
N VAL A 39 -7.37 3.22 -17.61
CA VAL A 39 -8.13 2.06 -18.12
C VAL A 39 -7.61 0.77 -17.51
N LEU A 40 -6.29 0.55 -17.50
CA LEU A 40 -5.66 -0.64 -16.95
C LEU A 40 -5.93 -0.79 -15.44
N ILE A 41 -5.72 0.29 -14.67
CA ILE A 41 -5.96 0.32 -13.22
C ILE A 41 -7.44 0.02 -12.94
N THR A 42 -8.36 0.63 -13.68
CA THR A 42 -9.81 0.39 -13.52
C THR A 42 -10.19 -1.04 -13.84
N ALA A 43 -9.64 -1.62 -14.91
CA ALA A 43 -9.89 -3.00 -15.29
C ALA A 43 -9.39 -3.98 -14.22
N ILE A 44 -8.14 -3.84 -13.78
CA ILE A 44 -7.54 -4.70 -12.74
C ILE A 44 -8.28 -4.52 -11.40
N GLY A 45 -8.65 -3.30 -11.05
CA GLY A 45 -9.42 -2.99 -9.84
C GLY A 45 -10.81 -3.64 -9.85
N THR A 46 -11.49 -3.60 -10.99
CA THR A 46 -12.81 -4.25 -11.17
C THR A 46 -12.70 -5.77 -11.06
N ILE A 47 -11.70 -6.37 -11.71
CA ILE A 47 -11.43 -7.81 -11.61
C ILE A 47 -11.16 -8.20 -10.16
N SER A 48 -10.32 -7.44 -9.46
CA SER A 48 -9.99 -7.69 -8.05
C SER A 48 -11.22 -7.60 -7.15
N ALA A 49 -12.06 -6.56 -7.32
CA ALA A 49 -13.30 -6.39 -6.56
C ALA A 49 -14.27 -7.56 -6.77
N TYR A 50 -14.40 -8.02 -8.02
CA TYR A 50 -15.21 -9.20 -8.35
C TYR A 50 -14.67 -10.47 -7.70
N MET A 51 -13.35 -10.71 -7.74
CA MET A 51 -12.71 -11.87 -7.10
C MET A 51 -12.90 -11.87 -5.58
N PHE A 52 -12.74 -10.72 -4.90
CA PHE A 52 -13.00 -10.62 -3.46
C PHE A 52 -14.47 -10.89 -3.12
N SER A 53 -15.41 -10.37 -3.93
CA SER A 53 -16.83 -10.66 -3.76
C SER A 53 -17.14 -12.15 -3.95
N LEU A 54 -16.51 -12.79 -4.94
CA LEU A 54 -16.67 -14.20 -5.22
C LEU A 54 -16.21 -15.06 -4.03
N ILE A 55 -15.03 -14.76 -3.45
CA ILE A 55 -14.52 -15.46 -2.27
C ILE A 55 -15.52 -15.35 -1.12
N GLY A 56 -16.04 -14.14 -0.83
CA GLY A 56 -17.04 -13.94 0.22
C GLY A 56 -18.33 -14.75 0.00
N ARG A 57 -18.80 -14.84 -1.25
CA ARG A 57 -19.96 -15.68 -1.61
C ARG A 57 -19.68 -17.17 -1.43
N VAL A 58 -18.49 -17.65 -1.81
CA VAL A 58 -18.11 -19.05 -1.61
C VAL A 58 -18.03 -19.38 -0.13
N CYS A 59 -17.45 -18.51 0.70
CA CYS A 59 -17.44 -18.69 2.16
C CYS A 59 -18.87 -18.77 2.71
N ALA A 60 -19.78 -17.90 2.27
CA ALA A 60 -21.18 -17.93 2.68
C ALA A 60 -21.91 -19.21 2.25
N MET A 61 -21.68 -19.70 1.04
CA MET A 61 -22.32 -20.93 0.52
C MET A 61 -21.79 -22.21 1.21
N THR A 62 -20.53 -22.21 1.62
CA THR A 62 -19.87 -23.38 2.24
C THR A 62 -19.88 -23.36 3.77
N GLY A 63 -20.37 -22.27 4.36
CA GLY A 63 -20.26 -22.00 5.79
C GLY A 63 -18.80 -21.99 6.27
N ALA A 64 -17.85 -21.62 5.40
CA ALA A 64 -16.44 -21.54 5.74
C ALA A 64 -16.10 -20.19 6.36
N SER A 65 -15.21 -20.22 7.35
CA SER A 65 -14.74 -19.03 8.09
C SER A 65 -13.44 -18.45 7.56
N SER A 66 -12.74 -19.18 6.68
CA SER A 66 -11.47 -18.78 6.09
C SER A 66 -11.38 -19.15 4.61
N TYR A 67 -10.49 -18.48 3.88
CA TYR A 67 -10.27 -18.75 2.46
C TYR A 67 -9.73 -20.17 2.21
N ALA A 68 -8.84 -20.67 3.08
CA ALA A 68 -8.32 -22.03 2.99
C ALA A 68 -9.42 -23.08 3.24
N GLU A 69 -10.25 -22.88 4.25
CA GLU A 69 -11.38 -23.78 4.55
C GLU A 69 -12.42 -23.77 3.41
N ALA A 70 -12.71 -22.61 2.82
CA ALA A 70 -13.59 -22.51 1.67
C ALA A 70 -13.03 -23.29 0.46
N TRP A 71 -11.70 -23.27 0.28
CA TRP A 71 -11.01 -24.04 -0.74
C TRP A 71 -11.05 -25.55 -0.48
N GLU A 72 -10.83 -25.99 0.77
CA GLU A 72 -10.96 -27.40 1.17
C GLU A 72 -12.34 -27.95 0.83
N LYS A 73 -13.39 -27.19 1.14
CA LYS A 73 -14.79 -27.59 0.94
C LYS A 73 -15.23 -27.60 -0.52
N THR A 74 -14.58 -26.84 -1.41
CA THR A 74 -14.99 -26.70 -2.82
C THR A 74 -14.11 -27.43 -3.81
N VAL A 75 -12.79 -27.43 -3.60
CA VAL A 75 -11.80 -28.03 -4.52
C VAL A 75 -11.25 -29.33 -3.94
N GLY A 76 -10.98 -29.33 -2.64
CA GLY A 76 -10.52 -30.51 -1.91
C GLY A 76 -9.32 -30.24 -1.00
N PRO A 77 -9.09 -31.12 -0.02
CA PRO A 77 -8.10 -30.90 1.05
C PRO A 77 -6.64 -30.91 0.55
N GLY A 78 -6.34 -31.66 -0.51
CA GLY A 78 -4.97 -31.81 -1.02
C GLY A 78 -4.35 -30.52 -1.60
N THR A 79 -5.16 -29.50 -1.90
CA THR A 79 -4.68 -28.23 -2.51
C THR A 79 -4.95 -26.99 -1.65
N ALA A 80 -5.53 -27.16 -0.48
CA ALA A 80 -5.88 -26.05 0.42
C ALA A 80 -4.69 -25.29 1.00
N ILE A 81 -3.50 -25.91 0.96
CA ILE A 81 -2.26 -25.21 1.32
C ILE A 81 -1.95 -24.06 0.35
N LEU A 82 -2.46 -24.08 -0.89
CA LEU A 82 -2.20 -23.03 -1.88
C LEU A 82 -2.73 -21.65 -1.44
N PRO A 83 -4.02 -21.46 -1.11
CA PRO A 83 -4.51 -20.17 -0.63
C PRO A 83 -3.86 -19.75 0.70
N ALA A 84 -3.58 -20.69 1.61
CA ALA A 84 -2.91 -20.40 2.88
C ALA A 84 -1.45 -19.92 2.67
N ALA A 85 -0.69 -20.62 1.83
CA ALA A 85 0.68 -20.26 1.47
C ALA A 85 0.73 -18.94 0.70
N SER A 86 -0.20 -18.73 -0.24
CA SER A 86 -0.31 -17.47 -0.97
C SER A 86 -0.58 -16.30 -0.03
N SER A 87 -1.53 -16.44 0.91
CA SER A 87 -1.83 -15.40 1.90
C SER A 87 -0.62 -15.11 2.79
N THR A 88 0.09 -16.15 3.23
CA THR A 88 1.28 -16.01 4.08
C THR A 88 2.41 -15.29 3.33
N PHE A 89 2.64 -15.66 2.07
CA PHE A 89 3.65 -15.03 1.23
C PHE A 89 3.30 -13.55 0.95
N SER A 90 2.04 -13.25 0.63
CA SER A 90 1.57 -11.86 0.46
C SER A 90 1.79 -11.03 1.73
N CYS A 91 1.50 -11.58 2.92
CA CYS A 91 1.76 -10.89 4.19
C CYS A 91 3.26 -10.66 4.42
N LEU A 92 4.12 -11.64 4.12
CA LEU A 92 5.57 -11.50 4.25
C LEU A 92 6.12 -10.40 3.32
N ALA A 93 5.72 -10.44 2.05
CA ALA A 93 6.13 -9.45 1.06
C ALA A 93 5.65 -8.04 1.43
N ALA A 94 4.40 -7.91 1.90
CA ALA A 94 3.85 -6.64 2.37
C ALA A 94 4.64 -6.11 3.58
N ASN A 95 4.92 -6.95 4.58
CA ASN A 95 5.70 -6.54 5.76
C ASN A 95 7.10 -6.05 5.38
N LEU A 96 7.76 -6.73 4.44
CA LEU A 96 9.05 -6.31 3.91
C LEU A 96 8.97 -4.94 3.21
N ALA A 97 7.97 -4.75 2.33
CA ALA A 97 7.76 -3.49 1.62
C ALA A 97 7.49 -2.32 2.58
N TYR A 98 6.60 -2.50 3.56
CA TYR A 98 6.34 -1.49 4.59
C TYR A 98 7.58 -1.18 5.42
N GLY A 99 8.40 -2.19 5.76
CA GLY A 99 9.67 -1.98 6.45
C GLY A 99 10.63 -1.07 5.68
N MET A 100 10.74 -1.26 4.36
CA MET A 100 11.55 -0.37 3.50
C MET A 100 11.01 1.06 3.47
N ILE A 101 9.71 1.22 3.26
CA ILE A 101 9.05 2.54 3.22
C ILE A 101 9.26 3.29 4.54
N LEU A 102 9.09 2.60 5.68
CA LEU A 102 9.32 3.20 7.00
C LEU A 102 10.78 3.62 7.18
N ALA A 103 11.75 2.79 6.78
CA ALA A 103 13.16 3.14 6.89
C ALA A 103 13.49 4.43 6.13
N ASP A 104 12.96 4.57 4.91
CA ASP A 104 13.17 5.77 4.08
C ASP A 104 12.43 6.99 4.67
N THR A 105 11.19 6.80 5.13
CA THR A 105 10.38 7.87 5.76
C THR A 105 11.03 8.41 7.03
N PHE A 106 11.49 7.54 7.93
CA PHE A 106 12.12 7.96 9.19
C PHE A 106 13.50 8.59 8.96
N LYS A 107 14.24 8.15 7.93
CA LYS A 107 15.49 8.76 7.50
C LYS A 107 15.25 10.20 7.01
N ASP A 108 14.23 10.42 6.18
CA ASP A 108 13.89 11.76 5.68
C ASP A 108 13.33 12.67 6.78
N LEU A 109 12.49 12.13 7.68
CA LEU A 109 11.96 12.88 8.83
C LEU A 109 13.08 13.31 9.79
N ALA A 110 14.06 12.44 10.05
CA ALA A 110 15.24 12.77 10.83
C ALA A 110 16.06 13.89 10.15
N GLY A 111 16.22 13.83 8.83
CA GLY A 111 16.85 14.89 8.05
C GLY A 111 16.15 16.25 8.19
N GLY A 112 14.81 16.25 8.22
CA GLY A 112 14.00 17.45 8.43
C GLY A 112 14.22 18.16 9.77
N ILE A 113 14.69 17.45 10.80
CA ILE A 113 15.06 18.01 12.12
C ILE A 113 16.59 18.15 12.30
N GLY A 114 17.38 18.00 11.23
CA GLY A 114 18.83 18.16 11.24
C GLY A 114 19.63 16.93 11.69
N LEU A 115 19.00 15.76 11.83
CA LEU A 115 19.66 14.51 12.19
C LEU A 115 19.97 13.66 10.95
N THR A 116 21.25 13.43 10.67
CA THR A 116 21.68 12.56 9.57
C THR A 116 21.65 11.10 10.00
N LEU A 117 20.53 10.42 9.73
CA LEU A 117 20.37 8.99 9.99
C LEU A 117 20.63 8.19 8.71
N SER A 118 21.38 7.09 8.79
CA SER A 118 21.51 6.18 7.65
C SER A 118 20.26 5.33 7.50
N ARG A 119 19.89 4.95 6.27
CA ARG A 119 18.74 4.06 6.00
C ARG A 119 18.80 2.76 6.81
N ARG A 120 19.99 2.19 6.94
CA ARG A 120 20.22 0.98 7.75
C ARG A 120 19.88 1.21 9.22
N ASN A 121 20.35 2.32 9.78
CA ASN A 121 20.10 2.65 11.19
C ASN A 121 18.61 2.99 11.43
N ALA A 122 17.97 3.67 10.48
CA ALA A 122 16.52 3.90 10.50
C ALA A 122 15.74 2.58 10.51
N LEU A 123 16.09 1.64 9.62
CA LEU A 123 15.45 0.33 9.55
C LEU A 123 15.60 -0.46 10.86
N PHE A 124 16.83 -0.56 11.39
CA PHE A 124 17.07 -1.25 12.66
C PHE A 124 16.35 -0.58 13.82
N GLY A 125 16.38 0.75 13.89
CA GLY A 125 15.71 1.53 14.93
C GLY A 125 14.19 1.33 14.91
N VAL A 126 13.55 1.49 13.75
CA VAL A 126 12.10 1.29 13.58
C VAL A 126 11.72 -0.16 13.87
N THR A 127 12.50 -1.12 13.39
CA THR A 127 12.22 -2.55 13.63
C THR A 127 12.29 -2.89 15.11
N ALA A 128 13.35 -2.45 15.82
CA ALA A 128 13.54 -2.76 17.23
C ALA A 128 12.57 -2.01 18.15
N LEU A 129 12.34 -0.71 17.89
CA LEU A 129 11.60 0.17 18.81
C LEU A 129 10.10 0.24 18.52
N VAL A 130 9.68 -0.07 17.28
CA VAL A 130 8.27 0.05 16.86
C VAL A 130 7.72 -1.30 16.43
N LEU A 131 8.30 -1.93 15.40
CA LEU A 131 7.71 -3.15 14.82
C LEU A 131 7.78 -4.34 15.78
N THR A 132 8.90 -4.55 16.45
CA THR A 132 9.07 -5.67 17.40
C THR A 132 8.07 -5.61 18.54
N PRO A 133 7.94 -4.51 19.33
CA PRO A 133 6.95 -4.48 20.40
C PRO A 133 5.51 -4.62 19.86
N LEU A 134 5.20 -4.06 18.68
CA LEU A 134 3.90 -4.25 18.02
C LEU A 134 3.63 -5.73 17.68
N CYS A 135 4.64 -6.46 17.19
CA CYS A 135 4.53 -7.90 16.90
C CYS A 135 4.37 -8.76 18.16
N LEU A 136 4.80 -8.28 19.33
CA LEU A 136 4.61 -8.96 20.61
C LEU A 136 3.28 -8.60 21.29
N LEU A 137 2.48 -7.68 20.73
CA LEU A 137 1.15 -7.38 21.27
C LEU A 137 0.25 -8.61 21.11
N LYS A 138 -0.35 -9.00 22.23
CA LYS A 138 -1.29 -10.13 22.27
C LYS A 138 -2.62 -9.80 21.61
N ASP A 139 -2.95 -8.52 21.49
CA ASP A 139 -4.20 -8.03 20.91
C ASP A 139 -3.93 -6.86 19.96
N LEU A 140 -4.37 -7.00 18.71
CA LEU A 140 -4.22 -6.02 17.64
C LEU A 140 -5.44 -5.10 17.52
N SER A 141 -6.49 -5.29 18.32
CA SER A 141 -7.69 -4.44 18.31
C SER A 141 -7.36 -2.97 18.64
N SER A 142 -6.33 -2.74 19.47
CA SER A 142 -5.80 -1.40 19.78
C SER A 142 -5.25 -0.65 18.55
N LEU A 143 -4.98 -1.36 17.45
CA LEU A 143 -4.53 -0.76 16.19
C LEU A 143 -5.67 -0.27 15.28
N ALA A 144 -6.92 -0.63 15.56
CA ALA A 144 -8.09 -0.17 14.80
C ALA A 144 -8.16 1.35 14.60
N PRO A 145 -7.94 2.23 15.61
CA PRO A 145 -7.92 3.68 15.39
C PRO A 145 -6.79 4.14 14.46
N PHE A 146 -5.64 3.44 14.45
CA PHE A 146 -4.55 3.71 13.50
C PHE A 146 -4.92 3.30 12.07
N SER A 147 -5.95 2.46 11.88
CA SER A 147 -6.58 2.19 10.58
C SER A 147 -7.04 3.48 9.92
N LEU A 148 -7.91 4.21 10.64
CA LEU A 148 -8.48 5.48 10.22
C LEU A 148 -7.42 6.56 10.04
N LEU A 149 -6.46 6.67 10.97
CA LEU A 149 -5.37 7.63 10.85
C LEU A 149 -4.53 7.40 9.58
N GLY A 150 -4.27 6.14 9.24
CA GLY A 150 -3.56 5.79 8.01
C GLY A 150 -4.33 6.21 6.75
N ILE A 151 -5.65 6.01 6.71
CA ILE A 151 -6.49 6.46 5.60
C ILE A 151 -6.46 8.00 5.49
N ALA A 152 -6.59 8.70 6.61
CA ALA A 152 -6.51 10.16 6.65
C ALA A 152 -5.14 10.67 6.16
N GLY A 153 -4.05 10.02 6.57
CA GLY A 153 -2.70 10.33 6.10
C GLY A 153 -2.54 10.14 4.58
N MET A 154 -3.07 9.06 4.02
CA MET A 154 -3.05 8.83 2.57
C MET A 154 -3.87 9.89 1.81
N ALA A 155 -5.05 10.25 2.33
CA ALA A 155 -5.86 11.32 1.75
C ALA A 155 -5.13 12.68 1.80
N TYR A 156 -4.45 12.97 2.91
CA TYR A 156 -3.61 14.16 3.05
C TYR A 156 -2.47 14.18 2.02
N THR A 157 -1.74 13.07 1.86
CA THR A 157 -0.66 12.97 0.86
C THR A 157 -1.20 13.20 -0.55
N ALA A 158 -2.33 12.60 -0.92
CA ALA A 158 -2.96 12.80 -2.21
C ALA A 158 -3.36 14.27 -2.44
N ALA A 159 -3.96 14.92 -1.43
CA ALA A 159 -4.33 16.33 -1.50
C ALA A 159 -3.10 17.25 -1.62
N ALA A 160 -2.03 16.97 -0.87
CA ALA A 160 -0.78 17.73 -0.93
C ALA A 160 -0.12 17.61 -2.32
N MET A 161 -0.09 16.41 -2.90
CA MET A 161 0.41 16.19 -4.26
C MET A 161 -0.44 16.94 -5.31
N LEU A 162 -1.77 16.89 -5.19
CA LEU A 162 -2.67 17.61 -6.08
C LEU A 162 -2.47 19.13 -5.99
N ALA A 163 -2.37 19.67 -4.78
CA ALA A 163 -2.09 21.09 -4.56
C ALA A 163 -0.73 21.50 -5.14
N ALA A 164 0.30 20.66 -4.99
CA ALA A 164 1.62 20.91 -5.58
C ALA A 164 1.58 20.89 -7.12
N TYR A 165 0.82 19.97 -7.72
CA TYR A 165 0.60 19.89 -9.16
C TYR A 165 -0.13 21.14 -9.69
N LEU A 166 -1.27 21.49 -9.10
CA LEU A 166 -2.07 22.66 -9.51
C LEU A 166 -1.34 23.99 -9.27
N GLY A 167 -0.47 24.05 -8.26
CA GLY A 167 0.38 25.20 -7.98
C GLY A 167 1.56 25.38 -8.94
N GLY A 168 1.76 24.49 -9.91
CA GLY A 168 2.86 24.58 -10.86
C GLY A 168 4.23 24.33 -10.24
N ASN A 169 4.31 23.68 -9.06
CA ASN A 169 5.59 23.44 -8.38
C ASN A 169 6.52 22.48 -9.15
N TYR A 170 6.01 21.80 -10.19
CA TYR A 170 6.75 20.92 -11.09
C TYR A 170 6.95 21.53 -12.49
N ALA A 171 6.60 22.80 -12.71
CA ALA A 171 6.73 23.45 -14.02
C ALA A 171 8.20 23.74 -14.35
N VAL A 172 8.58 23.54 -15.62
CA VAL A 172 9.90 23.90 -16.15
C VAL A 172 9.92 25.42 -16.46
N PRO A 173 11.03 26.15 -16.17
CA PRO A 173 12.33 25.69 -15.69
C PRO A 173 12.57 25.78 -14.17
N ASP A 174 11.76 26.52 -13.41
CA ASP A 174 12.07 26.91 -12.03
C ASP A 174 11.08 26.37 -10.97
N GLY A 175 10.40 25.25 -11.26
CA GLY A 175 9.48 24.61 -10.33
C GLY A 175 10.17 24.25 -9.01
N LYS A 176 9.54 24.62 -7.88
CA LYS A 176 10.08 24.40 -6.53
C LYS A 176 10.50 22.95 -6.25
N PHE A 177 9.78 21.98 -6.80
CA PHE A 177 10.06 20.55 -6.63
C PHE A 177 10.65 19.89 -7.88
N LEU A 178 11.00 20.67 -8.92
CA LEU A 178 11.53 20.14 -10.17
C LEU A 178 12.90 19.45 -9.97
N ALA A 179 13.71 19.96 -9.04
CA ALA A 179 15.00 19.36 -8.69
C ALA A 179 14.88 17.98 -8.03
N ASP A 180 13.77 17.73 -7.32
CA ASP A 180 13.50 16.46 -6.63
C ASP A 180 12.91 15.40 -7.57
N VAL A 181 12.47 15.80 -8.78
CA VAL A 181 12.04 14.88 -9.83
C VAL A 181 13.27 14.35 -10.57
N ALA A 182 13.34 13.02 -10.72
CA ALA A 182 14.39 12.36 -11.50
C ALA A 182 14.47 12.97 -12.90
N GLU A 183 15.69 13.13 -13.44
CA GLU A 183 15.90 13.84 -14.71
C GLU A 183 15.08 13.23 -15.86
N ASP A 184 14.95 11.89 -15.87
CA ASP A 184 14.19 11.13 -16.85
C ASP A 184 12.65 11.33 -16.73
N LEU A 185 12.17 11.89 -15.61
CA LEU A 185 10.75 12.05 -15.28
C LEU A 185 10.29 13.53 -15.25
N ARG A 186 11.16 14.46 -15.66
CA ARG A 186 10.82 15.89 -15.75
C ARG A 186 9.95 16.13 -17.00
N PRO A 187 8.88 16.95 -16.90
CA PRO A 187 7.98 17.25 -18.02
C PRO A 187 8.62 18.09 -19.13
#